data_AF-A0A9X1WT43-F1
#
_entry.id   AF-A0A9X1WT43-F1
#
_cell.length_a   1.000
_cell.length_b   1.000
_cell.length_c   1.000
_cell.angle_alpha   90.00
_cell.angle_beta   90.00
_cell.angle_gamma   90.00
#
_symmetry.space_group_name_H-M   'P 1'
#
loop_
_entity.id
_entity.type
_entity.pdbx_description
1 polymer ?
#
loop_
_entity_poly.entity_id
_entity_poly.type
_entity_poly.pdbx_seq_one_letter_code
_entity_poly.pdbx_strand_id
1 'polypeptide(L)'
;MYNGLSGYHHKHSSIHPFLDQILAKWPEEQKNTVYLLINKYGLPNDACMTKITWYNNAPWKRTTVHLHTVPHNSPTPHLDYLEQTIDYKVPVQFFDDIAQFDGSLYPDRTAGEATAKCDQEAANFMALNLMNDIVTGKRTVEDARRAAAEIEKAFRLHGQFSPYTTAFLFPKQSHTADPDVASF
;
A
#
# COMPACT_ATOMS: atom_id res chain seq x y z
N MET A 1 26.90 -6.21 11.57
CA MET A 1 27.38 -4.84 11.89
C MET A 1 26.24 -3.89 11.59
N TYR A 2 25.69 -3.26 12.62
CA TYR A 2 24.59 -2.29 12.53
C TYR A 2 25.06 -1.05 11.75
N ASN A 3 24.50 -0.81 10.57
CA ASN A 3 24.57 0.45 9.85
C ASN A 3 23.37 0.51 8.90
N GLY A 4 22.30 1.21 9.28
CA GLY A 4 21.12 1.30 8.41
C GLY A 4 20.04 2.31 8.79
N LEU A 5 20.07 2.93 9.99
CA LEU A 5 19.03 3.89 10.39
C LEU A 5 19.56 5.17 11.05
N SER A 6 20.88 5.30 11.27
CA SER A 6 21.44 6.45 12.01
C SER A 6 21.79 7.67 11.13
N GLY A 7 21.47 7.65 9.82
CA GLY A 7 21.86 8.69 8.87
C GLY A 7 20.77 9.69 8.48
N TYR A 8 19.53 9.50 8.89
CA TYR A 8 18.40 10.31 8.40
C TYR A 8 18.16 11.61 9.18
N HIS A 9 19.00 11.93 10.16
CA HIS A 9 18.97 13.22 10.85
C HIS A 9 19.70 14.32 10.05
N HIS A 10 19.28 14.57 8.81
CA HIS A 10 19.65 15.78 8.09
C HIS A 10 18.42 16.67 7.90
N LYS A 11 18.32 17.66 8.78
CA LYS A 11 17.59 18.94 8.65
C LYS A 11 16.43 18.92 7.63
N HIS A 12 15.27 18.45 8.06
CA HIS A 12 14.03 18.82 7.39
C HIS A 12 13.79 20.31 7.64
N SER A 13 14.21 21.15 6.70
CA SER A 13 13.67 22.50 6.55
C SER A 13 12.15 22.40 6.52
N SER A 14 11.45 23.27 7.26
CA SER A 14 9.99 23.29 7.37
C SER A 14 9.32 23.03 6.01
N ILE A 15 8.67 21.87 5.87
CA ILE A 15 8.19 21.38 4.55
C ILE A 15 6.98 22.22 4.12
N HIS A 16 6.10 22.49 5.08
CA HIS A 16 4.99 23.43 4.95
C HIS A 16 4.44 23.69 6.36
N PRO A 17 4.28 24.96 6.82
CA PRO A 17 3.95 25.26 8.22
C PRO A 17 2.70 24.54 8.75
N PHE A 18 1.70 24.34 7.91
CA PHE A 18 0.49 23.59 8.28
C PHE A 18 0.72 22.08 8.40
N LEU A 19 1.55 21.50 7.53
CA LEU A 19 1.84 20.08 7.55
C LEU A 19 2.74 19.72 8.75
N ASP A 20 3.69 20.59 9.07
CA ASP A 20 4.55 20.45 10.24
C ASP A 20 3.72 20.45 11.54
N GLN A 21 2.65 21.25 11.61
CA GLN A 21 1.73 21.24 12.76
C GLN A 21 0.93 19.94 12.88
N ILE A 22 0.44 19.39 11.76
CA ILE A 22 -0.25 18.09 11.74
C ILE A 22 0.72 17.00 12.23
N LEU A 23 1.90 16.94 11.62
CA LEU A 23 2.89 15.89 11.88
C LEU A 23 3.53 16.01 13.26
N ALA A 24 3.53 17.18 13.91
CA ALA A 24 4.14 17.37 15.22
C ALA A 24 3.71 16.32 16.25
N LYS A 25 2.43 15.90 16.22
CA LYS A 25 1.84 14.95 17.17
C LYS A 25 1.74 13.51 16.67
N TRP A 26 2.15 13.22 15.43
CA TRP A 26 2.07 11.86 14.89
C TRP A 26 3.14 10.95 15.53
N PRO A 27 3.00 9.62 15.51
CA PRO A 27 4.10 8.71 15.83
C PRO A 27 5.17 8.73 14.73
N GLU A 28 6.40 8.34 15.09
CA GLU A 28 7.58 8.55 14.26
C GLU A 28 7.53 7.77 12.93
N GLU A 29 7.04 6.52 12.93
CA GLU A 29 6.96 5.69 11.74
C GLU A 29 6.06 6.32 10.66
N GLN A 30 4.87 6.80 11.04
CA GLN A 30 3.93 7.45 10.12
C GLN A 30 4.50 8.78 9.61
N LYS A 31 5.21 9.55 10.45
CA LYS A 31 5.89 10.78 9.99
C LYS A 31 6.96 10.47 8.97
N ASN A 32 7.79 9.46 9.23
CA ASN A 32 8.86 9.05 8.33
C ASN A 32 8.28 8.59 6.98
N THR A 33 7.20 7.81 7.00
CA THR A 33 6.48 7.43 5.76
C THR A 33 5.95 8.66 5.02
N VAL A 34 5.36 9.63 5.70
CA VAL A 34 4.92 10.89 5.07
C VAL A 34 6.10 11.61 4.41
N TYR A 35 7.22 11.78 5.10
CA TYR A 35 8.40 12.45 4.52
C TYR A 35 8.99 11.70 3.33
N LEU A 36 9.02 10.37 3.38
CA LEU A 36 9.44 9.53 2.25
C LEU A 36 8.53 9.76 1.03
N LEU A 37 7.21 9.78 1.23
CA LEU A 37 6.24 10.03 0.16
C LEU A 37 6.34 11.46 -0.36
N ILE A 38 6.59 12.47 0.49
CA ILE A 38 6.82 13.85 0.02
C ILE A 38 8.06 13.93 -0.87
N ASN A 39 9.14 13.27 -0.47
CA ASN A 39 10.37 13.24 -1.26
C ASN A 39 10.14 12.51 -2.60
N LYS A 40 9.30 11.49 -2.63
CA LYS A 40 9.03 10.69 -3.83
C LYS A 40 7.99 11.30 -4.77
N TYR A 41 6.92 11.86 -4.21
CA TYR A 41 5.70 12.25 -4.94
C TYR A 41 5.35 13.73 -4.83
N GLY A 42 6.09 14.52 -4.05
CA GLY A 42 5.77 15.92 -3.77
C GLY A 42 4.77 16.08 -2.62
N LEU A 43 4.31 17.31 -2.40
CA LEU A 43 3.37 17.62 -1.32
C LEU A 43 2.03 16.88 -1.48
N PRO A 44 1.38 16.48 -0.37
CA PRO A 44 0.07 15.85 -0.42
C PRO A 44 -1.00 16.81 -0.93
N ASN A 45 -2.07 16.25 -1.49
CA ASN A 45 -3.24 17.00 -1.93
C ASN A 45 -4.13 17.39 -0.75
N ASP A 46 -4.36 16.45 0.16
CA ASP A 46 -5.18 16.66 1.37
C ASP A 46 -4.37 16.30 2.62
N ALA A 47 -4.50 17.11 3.65
CA ALA A 47 -3.94 16.82 4.97
C ALA A 47 -4.92 17.23 6.06
N CYS A 48 -5.22 16.29 6.96
CA CYS A 48 -5.96 16.56 8.19
C CYS A 48 -5.26 15.89 9.38
N MET A 49 -5.78 16.11 10.59
CA MET A 49 -5.13 15.64 11.82
C MET A 49 -4.94 14.12 11.89
N THR A 50 -5.74 13.33 11.18
CA THR A 50 -5.75 11.86 11.26
C THR A 50 -5.31 11.15 10.00
N LYS A 51 -5.19 11.84 8.86
CA LYS A 51 -4.71 11.27 7.60
C LYS A 51 -4.13 12.31 6.65
N ILE A 52 -3.18 11.88 5.82
CA ILE A 52 -2.55 12.67 4.77
C ILE A 52 -2.66 11.88 3.46
N THR A 53 -3.15 12.52 2.40
CA THR A 53 -3.54 11.86 1.16
C THR A 53 -2.92 12.51 -0.07
N TRP A 54 -2.40 11.68 -0.96
CA TRP A 54 -2.03 12.01 -2.33
C TRP A 54 -3.05 11.38 -3.27
N TYR A 55 -3.43 12.11 -4.32
CA TYR A 55 -4.23 11.59 -5.42
C TYR A 55 -3.41 11.57 -6.69
N ASN A 56 -3.60 10.53 -7.49
CA ASN A 56 -2.97 10.35 -8.79
C ASN A 56 -1.43 10.46 -8.75
N ASN A 57 -0.81 10.05 -7.63
CA ASN A 57 0.64 9.96 -7.49
C ASN A 57 1.14 8.64 -8.08
N ALA A 58 1.54 8.67 -9.35
CA ALA A 58 1.83 7.47 -10.13
C ALA A 58 2.74 6.46 -9.38
N PRO A 59 2.40 5.16 -9.36
CA PRO A 59 1.31 4.52 -10.12
C PRO A 59 -0.06 4.54 -9.42
N TRP A 60 -0.15 5.13 -8.23
CA TRP A 60 -1.32 5.07 -7.37
C TRP A 60 -2.44 5.99 -7.84
N LYS A 61 -3.67 5.50 -7.73
CA LYS A 61 -4.86 6.35 -7.78
C LYS A 61 -4.94 7.21 -6.53
N ARG A 62 -4.63 6.61 -5.38
CA ARG A 62 -4.65 7.26 -4.06
C ARG A 62 -3.61 6.61 -3.16
N THR A 63 -2.91 7.43 -2.39
CA THR A 63 -2.05 7.00 -1.29
C THR A 63 -2.48 7.76 -0.04
N THR A 64 -2.81 7.06 1.04
CA THR A 64 -3.21 7.65 2.32
C THR A 64 -2.32 7.11 3.43
N VAL A 65 -1.68 8.01 4.18
CA VAL A 65 -1.05 7.65 5.46
C VAL A 65 -2.01 7.99 6.59
N HIS A 66 -2.31 7.01 7.43
CA HIS A 66 -3.20 7.15 8.58
C HIS A 66 -2.40 7.36 9.88
N LEU A 67 -2.93 8.20 10.76
CA LEU A 67 -2.43 8.34 12.13
C LEU A 67 -2.63 7.06 12.94
N HIS A 68 -3.81 6.45 12.80
CA HIS A 68 -4.19 5.26 13.54
C HIS A 68 -3.81 3.99 12.79
N THR A 69 -3.26 3.03 13.53
CA THR A 69 -2.77 1.77 13.00
C THR A 69 -3.71 0.62 13.32
N VAL A 70 -3.66 -0.44 12.51
CA VAL A 70 -4.35 -1.71 12.78
C VAL A 70 -3.32 -2.84 12.80
N PRO A 71 -3.31 -3.74 13.80
CA PRO A 71 -2.41 -4.89 13.79
C PRO A 71 -2.70 -5.84 12.63
N HIS A 72 -1.66 -6.23 11.90
CA HIS A 72 -1.73 -7.18 10.81
C HIS A 72 -0.61 -8.22 10.95
N ASN A 73 -0.95 -9.50 10.91
CA ASN A 73 -0.02 -10.60 11.25
C ASN A 73 0.58 -11.33 10.05
N SER A 74 0.11 -11.04 8.83
CA SER A 74 0.52 -11.74 7.61
C SER A 74 1.41 -10.85 6.75
N PRO A 75 2.45 -11.39 6.08
CA PRO A 75 3.07 -12.69 6.36
C PRO A 75 3.91 -12.65 7.66
N THR A 76 4.17 -11.46 8.21
CA THR A 76 4.81 -11.23 9.51
C THR A 76 4.08 -10.13 10.29
N PRO A 77 4.07 -10.14 11.63
CA PRO A 77 3.43 -9.09 12.43
C PRO A 77 3.97 -7.68 12.16
N HIS A 78 3.05 -6.76 11.86
CA HIS A 78 3.29 -5.33 11.68
C HIS A 78 2.00 -4.52 11.93
N LEU A 79 2.09 -3.20 11.71
CA LEU A 79 0.98 -2.26 11.88
C LEU A 79 0.62 -1.61 10.54
N ASP A 80 -0.65 -1.72 10.16
CA ASP A 80 -1.17 -1.17 8.91
C ASP A 80 -1.52 0.31 9.07
N TYR A 81 -0.90 1.15 8.26
CA TYR A 81 -1.17 2.59 8.27
C TYR A 81 -0.94 3.30 6.93
N LEU A 82 -0.25 2.66 5.98
CA LEU A 82 -0.08 3.14 4.61
C LEU A 82 -1.05 2.41 3.69
N GLU A 83 -2.10 3.09 3.27
CA GLU A 83 -3.14 2.60 2.37
C GLU A 83 -2.87 3.10 0.96
N GLN A 84 -2.86 2.20 -0.03
CA GLN A 84 -2.61 2.55 -1.43
C GLN A 84 -3.57 1.83 -2.36
N THR A 85 -4.17 2.61 -3.25
CA THR A 85 -5.27 2.18 -4.11
C THR A 85 -4.91 2.36 -5.58
N ILE A 86 -5.38 1.43 -6.40
CA ILE A 86 -5.31 1.47 -7.87
C ILE A 86 -6.69 1.28 -8.50
N ASP A 87 -6.82 1.73 -9.75
CA ASP A 87 -7.89 1.26 -10.63
C ASP A 87 -7.63 -0.21 -10.99
N TYR A 88 -8.53 -1.10 -10.58
CA TYR A 88 -8.45 -2.53 -10.91
C TYR A 88 -9.84 -3.18 -10.86
N LYS A 89 -10.25 -3.84 -11.95
CA LYS A 89 -11.52 -4.56 -12.00
C LYS A 89 -11.33 -6.02 -11.58
N VAL A 90 -11.58 -6.32 -10.30
CA VAL A 90 -11.58 -7.69 -9.79
C VAL A 90 -12.86 -8.41 -10.24
N PRO A 91 -12.77 -9.58 -10.92
CA PRO A 91 -13.95 -10.40 -11.20
C PRO A 91 -14.56 -10.94 -9.91
N VAL A 92 -15.90 -10.88 -9.81
CA VAL A 92 -16.64 -11.19 -8.57
C VAL A 92 -16.31 -12.56 -7.99
N GLN A 93 -16.04 -13.57 -8.84
CA GLN A 93 -15.73 -14.91 -8.36
C GLN A 93 -14.43 -15.03 -7.54
N PHE A 94 -13.56 -14.00 -7.56
CA PHE A 94 -12.29 -14.00 -6.83
C PHE A 94 -12.32 -13.22 -5.51
N PHE A 95 -13.48 -12.68 -5.10
CA PHE A 95 -13.56 -11.90 -3.85
C PHE A 95 -13.20 -12.75 -2.62
N ASP A 96 -13.69 -13.98 -2.55
CA ASP A 96 -13.38 -14.90 -1.45
C ASP A 96 -11.90 -15.30 -1.45
N ASP A 97 -11.31 -15.53 -2.63
CA ASP A 97 -9.89 -15.86 -2.76
C ASP A 97 -8.98 -14.73 -2.28
N ILE A 98 -9.33 -13.48 -2.61
CA ILE A 98 -8.59 -12.30 -2.15
C ILE A 98 -8.67 -12.18 -0.63
N ALA A 99 -9.86 -12.36 -0.05
CA ALA A 99 -10.06 -12.32 1.40
C ALA A 99 -9.30 -13.44 2.14
N GLN A 100 -9.15 -14.63 1.52
CA GLN A 100 -8.34 -15.72 2.06
C GLN A 100 -6.83 -15.47 1.91
N PHE A 101 -6.42 -14.74 0.87
CA PHE A 101 -5.03 -14.40 0.62
C PHE A 101 -4.49 -13.41 1.64
N ASP A 102 -5.14 -12.26 1.83
CA ASP A 102 -4.66 -11.20 2.70
C ASP A 102 -5.79 -10.36 3.30
N GLY A 103 -5.75 -10.11 4.61
CA GLY A 103 -6.81 -9.41 5.34
C GLY A 103 -6.81 -7.89 5.15
N SER A 104 -5.72 -7.35 4.60
CA SER A 104 -5.50 -5.91 4.40
C SER A 104 -5.39 -5.53 2.93
N LEU A 105 -5.84 -6.45 2.07
CA LEU A 105 -6.05 -6.26 0.64
C LEU A 105 -7.55 -6.45 0.34
N TYR A 106 -8.18 -5.45 -0.25
CA TYR A 106 -9.62 -5.53 -0.54
C TYR A 106 -9.99 -4.84 -1.85
N PRO A 107 -10.88 -5.48 -2.64
CA PRO A 107 -11.49 -4.87 -3.82
C PRO A 107 -12.74 -4.05 -3.46
N ASP A 108 -12.96 -2.96 -4.20
CA ASP A 108 -14.22 -2.22 -4.28
C ASP A 108 -14.77 -2.37 -5.71
N ARG A 109 -15.79 -3.22 -5.86
CA ARG A 109 -16.41 -3.51 -7.17
C ARG A 109 -16.99 -2.25 -7.80
N THR A 110 -17.72 -1.47 -7.03
CA THR A 110 -18.47 -0.32 -7.55
C THR A 110 -17.52 0.77 -8.02
N ALA A 111 -16.51 1.11 -7.22
CA ALA A 111 -15.49 2.08 -7.60
C ALA A 111 -14.52 1.54 -8.66
N GLY A 112 -14.45 0.22 -8.83
CA GLY A 112 -13.45 -0.44 -9.69
C GLY A 112 -12.04 -0.29 -9.14
N GLU A 113 -11.90 -0.42 -7.82
CA GLU A 113 -10.64 -0.18 -7.11
C GLU A 113 -10.14 -1.47 -6.44
N ALA A 114 -8.83 -1.58 -6.28
CA ALA A 114 -8.21 -2.50 -5.34
C ALA A 114 -7.25 -1.72 -4.44
N THR A 115 -7.32 -2.01 -3.14
CA THR A 115 -6.55 -1.30 -2.12
C THR A 115 -5.76 -2.29 -1.28
N ALA A 116 -4.49 -2.01 -1.06
CA ALA A 116 -3.66 -2.68 -0.07
C ALA A 116 -3.30 -1.70 1.06
N LYS A 117 -3.21 -2.19 2.28
CA LYS A 117 -2.78 -1.41 3.45
C LYS A 117 -1.70 -2.16 4.22
N CYS A 118 -0.58 -1.49 4.49
CA CYS A 118 0.59 -2.08 5.13
C CYS A 118 1.42 -1.01 5.88
N ASP A 119 2.62 -1.33 6.34
CA ASP A 119 3.62 -0.38 6.87
C ASP A 119 4.50 0.24 5.78
N GLN A 120 4.62 -0.42 4.62
CA GLN A 120 5.55 -0.05 3.55
C GLN A 120 4.93 -0.15 2.15
N GLU A 121 5.30 0.80 1.27
CA GLU A 121 4.82 0.84 -0.11
C GLU A 121 5.26 -0.41 -0.91
N ALA A 122 6.47 -0.90 -0.63
CA ALA A 122 7.00 -2.11 -1.24
C ALA A 122 6.11 -3.34 -0.99
N ALA A 123 5.53 -3.43 0.21
CA ALA A 123 4.62 -4.51 0.58
C ALA A 123 3.24 -4.34 -0.10
N ASN A 124 2.74 -3.10 -0.23
CA ASN A 124 1.52 -2.83 -0.99
C ASN A 124 1.66 -3.20 -2.48
N PHE A 125 2.82 -2.91 -3.11
CA PHE A 125 3.12 -3.39 -4.45
C PHE A 125 3.07 -4.92 -4.53
N MET A 126 3.69 -5.61 -3.58
CA MET A 126 3.72 -7.06 -3.55
C MET A 126 2.32 -7.66 -3.43
N ALA A 127 1.51 -7.17 -2.49
CA ALA A 127 0.16 -7.65 -2.26
C ALA A 127 -0.72 -7.51 -3.51
N LEU A 128 -0.70 -6.35 -4.17
CA LEU A 128 -1.49 -6.10 -5.38
C LEU A 128 -0.98 -6.89 -6.59
N ASN A 129 0.32 -7.14 -6.71
CA ASN A 129 0.87 -8.03 -7.74
C ASN A 129 0.44 -9.49 -7.53
N LEU A 130 0.45 -9.97 -6.28
CA LEU A 130 0.00 -11.32 -5.94
C LEU A 130 -1.52 -11.47 -6.08
N MET A 131 -2.29 -10.43 -5.78
CA MET A 131 -3.72 -10.36 -6.11
C MET A 131 -3.95 -10.58 -7.60
N ASN A 132 -3.22 -9.87 -8.45
CA ASN A 132 -3.33 -10.02 -9.89
C ASN A 132 -2.95 -11.44 -10.35
N ASP A 133 -1.92 -12.04 -9.75
CA ASP A 133 -1.55 -13.43 -10.04
C ASP A 133 -2.68 -14.42 -9.69
N ILE A 134 -3.42 -14.20 -8.59
CA ILE A 134 -4.60 -14.99 -8.23
C ILE A 134 -5.72 -14.80 -9.26
N VAL A 135 -6.10 -13.55 -9.52
CA VAL A 135 -7.21 -13.19 -10.43
C VAL A 135 -6.97 -13.69 -11.86
N THR A 136 -5.72 -13.78 -12.29
CA THR A 136 -5.34 -14.27 -13.62
C THR A 136 -5.09 -15.78 -13.68
N GLY A 137 -5.26 -16.49 -12.56
CA GLY A 137 -5.03 -17.94 -12.46
C GLY A 137 -3.56 -18.35 -12.52
N LYS A 138 -2.62 -17.39 -12.41
CA LYS A 138 -1.18 -17.65 -12.36
C LYS A 138 -0.76 -18.29 -11.03
N ARG A 139 -1.48 -18.01 -9.94
CA ARG A 139 -1.27 -18.60 -8.62
C ARG A 139 -2.57 -18.99 -7.96
N THR A 140 -2.52 -20.01 -7.11
CA THR A 140 -3.57 -20.26 -6.11
C THR A 140 -3.35 -19.35 -4.91
N VAL A 141 -4.36 -19.23 -4.05
CA VAL A 141 -4.25 -18.49 -2.78
C VAL A 141 -3.08 -18.99 -1.93
N GLU A 142 -2.96 -20.30 -1.74
CA GLU A 142 -1.90 -20.90 -0.92
C GLU A 142 -0.52 -20.63 -1.49
N ASP A 143 -0.39 -20.65 -2.82
CA ASP A 143 0.85 -20.35 -3.50
C ASP A 143 1.23 -18.87 -3.39
N ALA A 144 0.26 -17.98 -3.52
CA ALA A 144 0.45 -16.56 -3.30
C ALA A 144 0.87 -16.25 -1.86
N ARG A 145 0.28 -16.91 -0.85
CA ARG A 145 0.69 -16.76 0.57
C ARG A 145 2.13 -17.21 0.81
N ARG A 146 2.56 -18.33 0.21
CA ARG A 146 3.97 -18.78 0.29
C ARG A 146 4.90 -17.79 -0.40
N ALA A 147 4.53 -17.30 -1.58
CA ALA A 147 5.32 -16.32 -2.31
C ALA A 147 5.47 -15.01 -1.51
N ALA A 148 4.39 -14.51 -0.90
CA ALA A 148 4.42 -13.33 -0.03
C ALA A 148 5.40 -13.53 1.14
N ALA A 149 5.36 -14.68 1.81
CA ALA A 149 6.26 -14.98 2.92
C ALA A 149 7.73 -14.99 2.51
N GLU A 150 8.09 -15.62 1.38
CA GLU A 150 9.48 -15.67 0.91
C GLU A 150 9.99 -14.31 0.43
N ILE A 151 9.16 -13.55 -0.29
CA ILE A 151 9.51 -12.19 -0.73
C ILE A 151 9.71 -11.28 0.48
N GLU A 152 8.79 -11.30 1.45
CA GLU A 152 8.88 -10.47 2.65
C GLU A 152 10.10 -10.85 3.50
N LYS A 153 10.40 -12.14 3.62
CA LYS A 153 11.59 -12.61 4.32
C LYS A 153 12.87 -12.10 3.65
N ALA A 154 12.96 -12.21 2.34
CA ALA A 154 14.11 -11.70 1.59
C ALA A 154 14.25 -10.17 1.74
N PHE A 155 13.14 -9.45 1.70
CA PHE A 155 13.10 -8.01 1.86
C PHE A 155 13.51 -7.57 3.27
N ARG A 156 12.81 -8.05 4.32
CA ARG A 156 13.04 -7.62 5.71
C ARG A 156 14.35 -8.12 6.30
N LEU A 157 14.77 -9.35 5.99
CA LEU A 157 15.98 -9.94 6.61
C LEU A 157 17.26 -9.68 5.83
N HIS A 158 17.16 -9.44 4.52
CA HIS A 158 18.32 -9.34 3.63
C HIS A 158 18.35 -8.05 2.80
N GLY A 159 17.34 -7.18 2.91
CA GLY A 159 17.26 -5.96 2.10
C GLY A 159 17.13 -6.24 0.60
N GLN A 160 16.67 -7.43 0.23
CA GLN A 160 16.57 -7.85 -1.18
C GLN A 160 15.20 -7.47 -1.74
N PHE A 161 15.20 -6.63 -2.77
CA PHE A 161 14.00 -6.26 -3.48
C PHE A 161 13.66 -7.29 -4.57
N SER A 162 12.37 -7.54 -4.76
CA SER A 162 11.79 -8.36 -5.81
C SER A 162 11.10 -7.48 -6.86
N PRO A 163 10.91 -7.94 -8.12
CA PRO A 163 10.02 -7.25 -9.05
C PRO A 163 8.62 -7.01 -8.48
N TYR A 164 8.14 -7.88 -7.59
CA TYR A 164 6.83 -7.72 -6.92
C TYR A 164 6.80 -6.51 -5.97
N THR A 165 7.94 -6.05 -5.46
CA THR A 165 8.00 -5.00 -4.42
C THR A 165 8.36 -3.62 -4.97
N THR A 166 8.64 -3.50 -6.28
CA THR A 166 9.18 -2.27 -6.87
C THR A 166 8.26 -1.59 -7.86
N ALA A 167 7.42 -2.36 -8.56
CA ALA A 167 6.46 -1.86 -9.53
C ALA A 167 5.33 -2.86 -9.77
N PHE A 168 4.28 -2.45 -10.46
CA PHE A 168 3.27 -3.39 -10.96
C PHE A 168 3.81 -4.22 -12.12
N LEU A 169 3.55 -5.53 -12.06
CA LEU A 169 3.91 -6.53 -13.07
C LEU A 169 2.81 -6.74 -14.11
N PHE A 170 1.79 -5.89 -14.06
CA PHE A 170 0.66 -5.85 -14.97
C PHE A 170 0.42 -4.40 -15.40
N PRO A 171 -0.14 -4.17 -16.61
CA PRO A 171 -0.41 -2.82 -17.07
C PRO A 171 -1.48 -2.14 -16.22
N LYS A 172 -1.37 -0.82 -16.06
CA LYS A 172 -2.41 -0.01 -15.43
C LYS A 172 -3.74 -0.19 -16.18
N GLN A 173 -4.82 -0.43 -15.44
CA GLN A 173 -6.16 -0.52 -16.01
C GLN A 173 -6.85 0.87 -16.04
N SER A 174 -7.87 0.99 -16.87
CA SER A 174 -8.78 2.14 -16.93
C SER A 174 -10.22 1.63 -17.09
N HIS A 175 -11.20 2.49 -16.79
CA HIS A 175 -12.63 2.16 -16.89
C HIS A 175 -13.03 0.90 -16.09
N THR A 176 -12.48 0.76 -14.89
CA THR A 176 -12.62 -0.43 -14.04
C THR A 176 -13.90 -0.48 -13.23
N ALA A 177 -14.60 0.65 -13.10
CA ALA A 177 -15.85 0.75 -12.35
C ALA A 177 -16.90 -0.26 -12.84
N ASP A 178 -17.64 -0.85 -11.90
CA ASP A 178 -18.77 -1.73 -12.15
C ASP A 178 -19.93 -1.25 -11.26
N PRO A 179 -20.81 -0.37 -11.76
CA PRO A 179 -21.88 0.25 -10.97
C PRO A 179 -22.97 -0.73 -10.50
N ASP A 180 -22.80 -2.03 -10.77
CA ASP A 180 -23.80 -3.07 -10.62
C ASP A 180 -25.05 -2.81 -11.48
N VAL A 181 -26.13 -3.54 -11.23
CA VAL A 181 -27.38 -3.45 -12.00
C VAL A 181 -28.49 -2.78 -11.21
N ALA A 182 -29.15 -1.79 -11.82
CA ALA A 182 -30.39 -1.23 -11.28
C ALA A 182 -31.52 -2.26 -11.35
N SER A 183 -32.30 -2.38 -10.28
CA SER A 183 -33.44 -3.30 -10.20
C SER A 183 -34.80 -2.61 -10.23
N PHE A 184 -34.83 -1.27 -10.28
CA PHE A 184 -36.02 -0.43 -10.36
C PHE A 184 -35.72 0.87 -11.11
#